data_AF-A0A225WK38-F1
#
_entry.id   AF-A0A225WK38-F1
#
_cell.length_a   1.000
_cell.length_b   1.000
_cell.length_c   1.000
_cell.angle_alpha   90.00
_cell.angle_beta   90.00
_cell.angle_gamma   90.00
#
_symmetry.space_group_name_H-M   'P 1'
#
loop_
_entity.id
_entity.type
_entity.pdbx_description
1 polymer ?
#
loop_
_entity_poly.entity_id
_entity_poly.type
_entity_poly.pdbx_seq_one_letter_code
_entity_poly.pdbx_strand_id
1 'polypeptide(L)'
;MTHLDKNNASDEERAGGFDLLKLDDALTAKLDDLLSSDKIEKALKSVDDQETLFKSWYADESTSKAVLDRLRKTPVENIADKNILSRYKSFVKMQAKLDDLLNAEKIKNAMKTFDDQEALFKEWHVDEATAKAVSARLDQNRMPNFPIILKFNDYRTRHSYNKVLTDWVDTKMLDETAAALKNSKAKPMRELFQAWYDKGITSTEFTSALNTIKDANKRKRYVNFEHFYRLFIDMKVNEAKKAAIKAAVAAS
;
A
#
# COMPACT_ATOMS: atom_id res chain seq x y z
N MET A 1 -56.86 14.05 54.52
CA MET A 1 -55.45 14.33 54.87
C MET A 1 -54.83 13.00 55.30
N THR A 2 -53.78 12.55 54.60
CA THR A 2 -52.79 11.48 54.92
C THR A 2 -53.32 10.04 55.17
N HIS A 3 -53.10 9.07 54.28
CA HIS A 3 -51.89 8.28 53.91
C HIS A 3 -51.70 6.98 54.72
N LEU A 4 -51.57 5.85 53.99
CA LEU A 4 -50.71 4.65 54.19
C LEU A 4 -51.47 3.36 53.75
N ASP A 5 -51.26 2.83 52.54
CA ASP A 5 -50.23 1.86 52.11
C ASP A 5 -50.43 0.40 52.60
N LYS A 6 -50.72 -0.53 51.67
CA LYS A 6 -49.92 -1.74 51.34
C LYS A 6 -50.68 -2.82 50.53
N ASN A 7 -50.34 -2.87 49.23
CA ASN A 7 -49.86 -3.99 48.41
C ASN A 7 -50.19 -5.46 48.76
N ASN A 8 -50.76 -6.17 47.77
CA ASN A 8 -50.27 -7.41 47.10
C ASN A 8 -51.46 -8.08 46.38
N ALA A 9 -51.41 -8.64 45.18
CA ALA A 9 -50.38 -8.81 44.15
C ALA A 9 -51.08 -9.42 42.91
N SER A 10 -50.49 -9.22 41.71
CA SER A 10 -50.38 -10.16 40.58
C SER A 10 -50.53 -9.51 39.20
N ASP A 11 -49.66 -8.52 38.90
CA ASP A 11 -49.27 -8.25 37.52
C ASP A 11 -47.98 -9.03 37.24
N GLU A 12 -48.14 -10.31 36.85
CA GLU A 12 -47.11 -11.05 36.12
C GLU A 12 -47.21 -10.66 34.64
N GLU A 13 -46.76 -9.45 34.29
CA GLU A 13 -46.43 -9.13 32.92
C GLU A 13 -45.16 -9.89 32.52
N ARG A 14 -45.39 -11.03 31.87
CA ARG A 14 -44.57 -11.68 30.86
C ARG A 14 -43.34 -10.86 30.45
N ALA A 15 -42.21 -11.18 31.07
CA ALA A 15 -40.91 -10.97 30.46
C ALA A 15 -40.90 -11.70 29.11
N GLY A 16 -40.96 -10.93 28.02
CA GLY A 16 -40.91 -11.43 26.65
C GLY A 16 -39.68 -12.32 26.46
N GLY A 17 -39.93 -13.61 26.28
CA GLY A 17 -38.90 -14.58 25.94
C GLY A 17 -38.14 -14.10 24.70
N PHE A 18 -36.82 -14.03 24.83
CA PHE A 18 -35.91 -13.72 23.73
C PHE A 18 -36.13 -14.77 22.62
N ASP A 19 -36.77 -14.34 21.52
CA ASP A 19 -37.25 -15.24 20.48
C ASP A 19 -36.09 -15.60 19.53
N LEU A 20 -35.39 -16.68 19.86
CA LEU A 20 -34.22 -17.17 19.11
C LEU A 20 -34.52 -17.45 17.63
N LEU A 21 -35.78 -17.77 17.28
CA LEU A 21 -36.21 -18.02 15.90
C LEU A 21 -36.13 -16.75 15.02
N LYS A 22 -36.47 -15.58 15.59
CA LYS A 22 -36.38 -14.29 14.87
C LYS A 22 -34.93 -13.89 14.57
N LEU A 23 -33.97 -14.39 15.34
CA LEU A 23 -32.55 -14.14 15.13
C LEU A 23 -32.02 -14.91 13.91
N ASP A 24 -32.43 -16.18 13.77
CA ASP A 24 -32.06 -17.05 12.65
C ASP A 24 -32.66 -16.56 11.32
N ASP A 25 -33.92 -16.08 11.33
CA ASP A 25 -34.56 -15.51 10.15
C ASP A 25 -33.86 -14.22 9.68
N ALA A 26 -33.47 -13.36 10.62
CA ALA A 26 -32.76 -12.12 10.31
C ALA A 26 -31.34 -12.38 9.75
N LEU A 27 -30.63 -13.36 10.29
CA LEU A 27 -29.32 -13.77 9.79
C LEU A 27 -29.43 -14.37 8.38
N THR A 28 -30.46 -15.19 8.15
CA THR A 28 -30.73 -15.83 6.86
C THR A 28 -31.08 -14.80 5.79
N ALA A 29 -31.98 -13.85 6.09
CA ALA A 29 -32.34 -12.77 5.17
C ALA A 29 -31.13 -11.89 4.81
N LYS A 30 -30.26 -11.60 5.77
CA LYS A 30 -29.00 -10.87 5.53
C LYS A 30 -28.07 -11.66 4.61
N LEU A 31 -27.93 -12.97 4.80
CA LEU A 31 -27.10 -13.82 3.94
C LEU A 31 -27.65 -13.91 2.52
N ASP A 32 -28.97 -14.04 2.35
CA ASP A 32 -29.60 -14.10 1.03
C ASP A 32 -29.47 -12.77 0.28
N ASP A 33 -29.56 -11.61 0.96
CA ASP A 33 -29.25 -10.32 0.35
C ASP A 33 -27.77 -10.21 -0.05
N LEU A 34 -26.84 -10.64 0.80
CA LEU A 34 -25.40 -10.62 0.50
C LEU A 34 -25.05 -11.50 -0.70
N LEU A 35 -25.76 -12.61 -0.89
CA LEU A 35 -25.52 -13.62 -1.93
C LEU A 35 -26.54 -13.56 -3.07
N SER A 36 -27.23 -12.45 -3.26
CA SER A 36 -28.19 -12.30 -4.35
C SER A 36 -27.52 -12.46 -5.72
N SER A 37 -28.23 -13.08 -6.68
CA SER A 37 -27.72 -13.32 -8.03
C SER A 37 -27.23 -12.02 -8.67
N ASP A 38 -27.99 -10.94 -8.53
CA ASP A 38 -27.65 -9.62 -9.08
C ASP A 38 -26.29 -9.10 -8.58
N LYS A 39 -25.99 -9.26 -7.28
CA LYS A 39 -24.70 -8.84 -6.71
C LYS A 39 -23.56 -9.70 -7.21
N ILE A 40 -23.76 -11.01 -7.29
CA ILE A 40 -22.75 -11.95 -7.82
C ILE A 40 -22.49 -11.68 -9.30
N GLU A 41 -23.54 -11.55 -10.12
CA GLU A 41 -23.44 -11.23 -11.54
C GLU A 41 -22.75 -9.89 -11.78
N LYS A 42 -23.05 -8.87 -10.98
CA LYS A 42 -22.37 -7.57 -11.05
C LYS A 42 -20.88 -7.72 -10.71
N ALA A 43 -20.56 -8.44 -9.63
CA ALA A 43 -19.17 -8.73 -9.24
C ALA A 43 -18.39 -9.54 -10.28
N LEU A 44 -19.05 -10.31 -11.14
CA LEU A 44 -18.36 -11.03 -12.22
C LEU A 44 -17.98 -10.12 -13.40
N LYS A 45 -18.58 -8.93 -13.52
CA LYS A 45 -18.35 -8.00 -14.63
C LYS A 45 -17.14 -7.08 -14.42
N SER A 46 -16.76 -6.79 -13.18
CA SER A 46 -15.62 -5.91 -12.89
C SER A 46 -14.87 -6.30 -11.61
N VAL A 47 -13.57 -5.98 -11.57
CA VAL A 47 -12.73 -6.22 -10.39
C VAL A 47 -13.16 -5.34 -9.21
N ASP A 48 -13.60 -4.11 -9.49
CA ASP A 48 -14.02 -3.15 -8.46
C ASP A 48 -15.33 -3.57 -7.77
N ASP A 49 -16.30 -4.06 -8.56
CA ASP A 49 -17.55 -4.59 -8.01
C ASP A 49 -17.30 -5.88 -7.22
N GLN A 50 -16.38 -6.72 -7.70
CA GLN A 50 -15.94 -7.91 -6.96
C GLN A 50 -15.31 -7.56 -5.62
N GLU A 51 -14.38 -6.60 -5.59
CA GLU A 51 -13.75 -6.17 -4.35
C GLU A 51 -14.77 -5.57 -3.38
N THR A 52 -15.73 -4.80 -3.89
CA THR A 52 -16.82 -4.22 -3.09
C THR A 52 -17.69 -5.31 -2.46
N LEU A 53 -18.07 -6.33 -3.22
CA LEU A 53 -18.82 -7.47 -2.72
C LEU A 53 -18.03 -8.28 -1.68
N PHE A 54 -16.74 -8.52 -1.93
CA PHE A 54 -15.92 -9.28 -1.00
C PHE A 54 -15.69 -8.54 0.32
N LYS A 55 -15.57 -7.21 0.28
CA LYS A 55 -15.52 -6.38 1.50
C LYS A 55 -16.82 -6.48 2.30
N SER A 56 -17.99 -6.50 1.65
CA SER A 56 -19.26 -6.66 2.37
C SER A 56 -19.41 -8.06 2.97
N TRP A 57 -18.90 -9.09 2.29
CA TRP A 57 -18.87 -10.46 2.82
C TRP A 57 -17.87 -10.63 3.97
N TYR A 58 -16.79 -9.85 4.00
CA TYR A 58 -15.77 -9.85 5.06
C TYR A 58 -16.04 -8.76 6.11
N ALA A 59 -17.31 -8.44 6.38
CA ALA A 59 -17.65 -7.45 7.40
C ALA A 59 -17.17 -7.85 8.81
N ASP A 60 -17.26 -9.14 9.12
CA ASP A 60 -16.80 -9.77 10.35
C ASP A 60 -16.55 -11.28 10.12
N GLU A 61 -15.87 -11.93 11.07
CA GLU A 61 -15.51 -13.35 10.97
C GLU A 61 -16.74 -14.26 10.82
N SER A 62 -17.82 -13.98 11.55
CA SER A 62 -19.04 -14.78 11.52
C SER A 62 -19.73 -14.68 10.15
N THR A 63 -19.90 -13.45 9.64
CA THR A 63 -20.46 -13.19 8.32
C THR A 63 -19.62 -13.85 7.23
N SER A 64 -18.29 -13.72 7.29
CA SER A 64 -17.39 -14.32 6.29
C SER A 64 -17.50 -15.84 6.26
N LYS A 65 -17.54 -16.48 7.43
CA LYS A 65 -17.70 -17.93 7.57
C LYS A 65 -19.06 -18.39 7.03
N ALA A 66 -20.13 -17.69 7.37
CA ALA A 66 -21.47 -18.00 6.91
C ALA A 66 -21.60 -17.88 5.37
N VAL A 67 -21.01 -16.84 4.78
CA VAL A 67 -20.93 -16.67 3.32
C VAL A 67 -20.18 -17.83 2.67
N LEU A 68 -19.01 -18.21 3.20
CA LEU A 68 -18.24 -19.35 2.68
C LEU A 68 -19.03 -20.66 2.74
N ASP A 69 -19.73 -20.91 3.84
CA ASP A 69 -20.51 -22.13 4.01
C ASP A 69 -21.74 -22.16 3.09
N ARG A 70 -22.37 -21.01 2.85
CA ARG A 70 -23.48 -20.91 1.89
C ARG A 70 -22.99 -21.13 0.46
N LEU A 71 -21.92 -20.47 0.03
CA LEU A 71 -21.31 -20.66 -1.29
C LEU A 71 -20.84 -22.10 -1.56
N ARG A 72 -20.44 -22.85 -0.51
CA ARG A 72 -20.08 -24.29 -0.63
C ARG A 72 -21.29 -25.18 -0.85
N LYS A 73 -22.47 -24.78 -0.35
CA LYS A 73 -23.72 -25.54 -0.44
C LYS A 73 -24.50 -25.25 -1.73
N THR A 74 -24.18 -24.17 -2.44
CA THR A 74 -24.81 -23.83 -3.72
C THR A 74 -24.47 -24.88 -4.79
N PRO A 75 -25.44 -25.38 -5.58
CA PRO A 75 -25.22 -26.40 -6.58
C PRO A 75 -24.14 -26.02 -7.62
N VAL A 76 -23.32 -27.01 -7.95
CA VAL A 76 -22.06 -26.95 -8.71
C VAL A 76 -22.22 -26.47 -10.17
N GLU A 77 -23.45 -26.44 -10.68
CA GLU A 77 -23.78 -26.20 -12.10
C GLU A 77 -23.69 -24.72 -12.49
N ASN A 78 -23.63 -23.80 -11.52
CA ASN A 78 -23.40 -22.39 -11.80
C ASN A 78 -21.88 -22.09 -11.79
N ILE A 79 -21.23 -22.13 -12.96
CA ILE A 79 -19.78 -21.89 -13.12
C ILE A 79 -19.33 -20.55 -12.49
N ALA A 80 -20.24 -19.57 -12.47
CA ALA A 80 -20.12 -18.29 -11.75
C ALA A 80 -19.71 -18.48 -10.27
N ASP A 81 -20.33 -19.43 -9.57
CA ASP A 81 -20.18 -19.62 -8.13
C ASP A 81 -18.87 -20.33 -7.75
N LYS A 82 -18.32 -21.18 -8.63
CA LYS A 82 -16.98 -21.76 -8.40
C LYS A 82 -15.89 -20.71 -8.47
N ASN A 83 -15.97 -19.82 -9.45
CA ASN A 83 -15.00 -18.74 -9.62
C ASN A 83 -15.11 -17.71 -8.49
N ILE A 84 -16.34 -17.34 -8.09
CA ILE A 84 -16.55 -16.41 -6.97
C ILE A 84 -16.03 -17.01 -5.65
N LEU A 85 -16.29 -18.30 -5.38
CA LEU A 85 -15.84 -18.98 -4.15
C LEU A 85 -14.31 -19.05 -4.07
N SER A 86 -13.63 -19.43 -5.15
CA SER A 86 -12.16 -19.52 -5.18
C SER A 86 -11.50 -18.15 -4.94
N ARG A 87 -12.02 -17.12 -5.61
CA ARG A 87 -11.54 -15.74 -5.46
C ARG A 87 -11.81 -15.21 -4.05
N TYR A 88 -13.00 -15.46 -3.51
CA TYR A 88 -13.35 -15.04 -2.15
C TYR A 88 -12.50 -15.76 -1.09
N LYS A 89 -12.25 -17.06 -1.23
CA LYS A 89 -11.30 -17.78 -0.35
C LYS A 89 -9.91 -17.14 -0.36
N SER A 90 -9.42 -16.74 -1.53
CA SER A 90 -8.12 -16.07 -1.67
C SER A 90 -8.15 -14.69 -1.01
N PHE A 91 -9.24 -13.94 -1.20
CA PHE A 91 -9.46 -12.66 -0.54
C PHE A 91 -9.46 -12.79 0.99
N VAL A 92 -10.22 -13.73 1.56
CA VAL A 92 -10.27 -13.99 3.01
C VAL A 92 -8.88 -14.28 3.57
N LYS A 93 -8.09 -15.14 2.91
CA LYS A 93 -6.71 -15.43 3.34
C LYS A 93 -5.83 -14.19 3.34
N MET A 94 -5.94 -13.35 2.31
CA MET A 94 -5.18 -12.10 2.21
C MET A 94 -5.60 -11.11 3.31
N GLN A 95 -6.91 -10.95 3.56
CA GLN A 95 -7.39 -10.06 4.62
C GLN A 95 -6.95 -10.53 6.00
N ALA A 96 -7.06 -11.83 6.30
CA ALA A 96 -6.59 -12.39 7.57
C ALA A 96 -5.08 -12.14 7.79
N LYS A 97 -4.26 -12.27 6.73
CA LYS A 97 -2.83 -11.93 6.80
C LYS A 97 -2.63 -10.43 7.10
N LEU A 98 -3.40 -9.55 6.47
CA LEU A 98 -3.32 -8.11 6.73
C LEU A 98 -3.78 -7.75 8.15
N ASP A 99 -4.85 -8.38 8.64
CA ASP A 99 -5.38 -8.16 9.99
C ASP A 99 -4.34 -8.58 11.06
N ASP A 100 -3.60 -9.67 10.81
CA ASP A 100 -2.49 -10.11 11.67
C ASP A 100 -1.28 -9.16 11.63
N LEU A 101 -0.91 -8.67 10.44
CA LEU A 101 0.18 -7.70 10.27
C LEU A 101 -0.17 -6.35 10.91
N LEU A 102 -1.43 -5.94 10.85
CA LEU A 102 -1.94 -4.66 11.34
C LEU A 102 -2.63 -4.76 12.69
N ASN A 103 -2.35 -5.83 13.43
CA ASN A 103 -2.86 -6.00 14.78
C ASN A 103 -2.45 -4.78 15.65
N ALA A 104 -3.45 -4.14 16.26
CA ALA A 104 -3.26 -2.88 16.97
C ALA A 104 -2.27 -2.99 18.15
N GLU A 105 -2.25 -4.12 18.84
CA GLU A 105 -1.33 -4.36 19.95
C GLU A 105 0.10 -4.59 19.46
N LYS A 106 0.28 -5.36 18.37
CA LYS A 106 1.59 -5.52 17.72
C LYS A 106 2.15 -4.18 17.29
N ILE A 107 1.34 -3.35 16.62
CA ILE A 107 1.74 -1.98 16.23
C ILE A 107 2.10 -1.16 17.45
N LYS A 108 1.22 -1.12 18.47
CA LYS A 108 1.45 -0.32 19.68
C LYS A 108 2.75 -0.70 20.39
N ASN A 109 3.05 -2.00 20.46
CA ASN A 109 4.28 -2.49 21.06
C ASN A 109 5.50 -2.17 20.20
N ALA A 110 5.41 -2.41 18.88
CA ALA A 110 6.49 -2.15 17.95
C ALA A 110 6.86 -0.67 17.85
N MET A 111 5.91 0.24 18.00
CA MET A 111 6.17 1.68 17.89
C MET A 111 6.98 2.27 19.07
N LYS A 112 7.31 1.48 20.11
CA LYS A 112 8.04 1.94 21.30
C LYS A 112 9.52 2.21 21.07
N THR A 113 10.19 1.39 20.27
CA THR A 113 11.63 1.51 20.01
C THR A 113 11.91 1.56 18.50
N PHE A 114 13.11 1.96 18.11
CA PHE A 114 13.49 1.94 16.71
C PHE A 114 13.63 0.52 16.17
N ASP A 115 14.26 -0.38 16.95
CA ASP A 115 14.50 -1.76 16.54
C ASP A 115 13.19 -2.54 16.36
N ASP A 116 12.21 -2.34 17.24
CA ASP A 116 10.90 -3.00 17.11
C ASP A 116 10.10 -2.44 15.93
N GLN A 117 10.24 -1.14 15.62
CA GLN A 117 9.66 -0.53 14.42
C GLN A 117 10.24 -1.20 13.16
N GLU A 118 11.57 -1.36 13.10
CA GLU A 118 12.21 -2.02 11.96
C GLU A 118 11.78 -3.48 11.80
N ALA A 119 11.65 -4.22 12.90
CA ALA A 119 11.17 -5.60 12.87
C ALA A 119 9.75 -5.70 12.28
N LEU A 120 8.82 -4.86 12.77
CA LEU A 120 7.46 -4.80 12.24
C LEU A 120 7.44 -4.41 10.76
N PHE A 121 8.19 -3.37 10.37
CA PHE A 121 8.17 -2.89 8.99
C PHE A 121 8.81 -3.88 8.02
N LYS A 122 9.75 -4.72 8.49
CA LYS A 122 10.28 -5.83 7.70
C LYS A 122 9.22 -6.88 7.39
N GLU A 123 8.34 -7.19 8.34
CA GLU A 123 7.19 -8.07 8.11
C GLU A 123 6.19 -7.46 7.13
N TRP A 124 5.98 -6.14 7.21
CA TRP A 124 5.10 -5.41 6.29
C TRP A 124 5.68 -5.28 4.88
N HIS A 125 7.00 -5.40 4.74
CA HIS A 125 7.75 -5.19 3.51
C HIS A 125 8.41 -6.48 3.00
N VAL A 126 7.73 -7.62 3.16
CA VAL A 126 8.18 -8.90 2.58
C VAL A 126 8.12 -8.90 1.05
N ASP A 127 7.18 -8.17 0.46
CA ASP A 127 7.03 -7.94 -0.97
C ASP A 127 6.22 -6.65 -1.24
N GLU A 128 6.29 -6.13 -2.47
CA GLU A 128 5.65 -4.86 -2.84
C GLU A 128 4.11 -4.93 -2.81
N ALA A 129 3.50 -6.10 -3.06
CA ALA A 129 2.05 -6.25 -3.01
C ALA A 129 1.55 -6.18 -1.56
N THR A 130 2.22 -6.89 -0.65
CA THR A 130 1.97 -6.85 0.80
C THR A 130 2.18 -5.42 1.33
N ALA A 131 3.28 -4.75 0.97
CA ALA A 131 3.58 -3.40 1.42
C ALA A 131 2.52 -2.38 0.96
N LYS A 132 2.06 -2.47 -0.29
CA LYS A 132 0.97 -1.63 -0.80
C LYS A 132 -0.34 -1.89 -0.07
N ALA A 133 -0.68 -3.14 0.19
CA ALA A 133 -1.91 -3.50 0.89
C ALA A 133 -1.91 -3.00 2.34
N VAL A 134 -0.77 -3.08 3.04
CA VAL A 134 -0.57 -2.48 4.37
C VAL A 134 -0.78 -0.97 4.32
N SER A 135 -0.13 -0.25 3.39
CA SER A 135 -0.31 1.20 3.23
C SER A 135 -1.76 1.57 2.96
N ALA A 136 -2.43 0.87 2.03
CA ALA A 136 -3.84 1.13 1.71
C ALA A 136 -4.76 0.94 2.92
N ARG A 137 -4.49 -0.07 3.76
CA ARG A 137 -5.28 -0.32 4.98
C ARG A 137 -5.05 0.75 6.04
N LEU A 138 -3.80 1.19 6.24
CA LEU A 138 -3.49 2.30 7.15
C LEU A 138 -4.16 3.60 6.71
N ASP A 139 -4.20 3.87 5.41
CA ASP A 139 -4.81 5.07 4.83
C ASP A 139 -6.34 5.14 5.00
N GLN A 140 -7.04 4.01 5.18
CA GLN A 140 -8.49 3.99 5.45
C GLN A 140 -8.85 4.77 6.72
N ASN A 141 -7.94 4.82 7.70
CA ASN A 141 -8.06 5.64 8.90
C ASN A 141 -6.79 6.49 9.08
N ARG A 142 -6.49 7.28 8.06
CA ARG A 142 -5.20 7.97 7.90
C ARG A 142 -4.79 8.83 9.08
N MET A 143 -5.71 9.59 9.69
CA MET A 143 -5.33 10.59 10.70
C MET A 143 -4.71 9.96 11.96
N PRO A 144 -5.35 8.98 12.62
CA PRO A 144 -4.70 8.23 13.70
C PRO A 144 -3.43 7.47 13.26
N ASN A 145 -3.43 6.95 12.03
CA ASN A 145 -2.33 6.15 11.52
C ASN A 145 -1.17 6.97 10.95
N PHE A 146 -1.30 8.29 10.86
CA PHE A 146 -0.36 9.16 10.15
C PHE A 146 1.10 9.01 10.63
N PRO A 147 1.38 8.95 11.95
CA PRO A 147 2.75 8.73 12.41
C PRO A 147 3.32 7.38 11.97
N ILE A 148 2.51 6.32 11.98
CA ILE A 148 2.90 4.97 11.54
C ILE A 148 3.16 4.96 10.03
N ILE A 149 2.28 5.59 9.26
CA ILE A 149 2.40 5.73 7.80
C ILE A 149 3.70 6.44 7.44
N LEU A 150 4.03 7.55 8.12
CA LEU A 150 5.28 8.28 7.88
C LEU A 150 6.51 7.40 8.13
N LYS A 151 6.56 6.70 9.27
CA LYS A 151 7.69 5.83 9.62
C LYS A 151 7.81 4.62 8.70
N PHE A 152 6.70 4.01 8.32
CA PHE A 152 6.70 2.91 7.38
C PHE A 152 7.13 3.38 5.98
N ASN A 153 6.67 4.55 5.53
CA ASN A 153 7.13 5.13 4.28
C ASN A 153 8.62 5.49 4.31
N ASP A 154 9.14 5.98 5.43
CA ASP A 154 10.59 6.17 5.60
C ASP A 154 11.33 4.82 5.54
N TYR A 155 10.85 3.77 6.22
CA TYR A 155 11.43 2.43 6.13
C TYR A 155 11.43 1.91 4.69
N ARG A 156 10.29 2.00 3.98
CA ARG A 156 10.17 1.66 2.57
C ARG A 156 11.16 2.48 1.75
N THR A 157 11.32 3.76 2.07
CA THR A 157 12.32 4.63 1.45
C THR A 157 13.72 4.12 1.72
N ARG A 158 14.11 3.78 2.95
CA ARG A 158 15.45 3.28 3.25
C ARG A 158 15.74 1.91 2.59
N HIS A 159 14.80 0.98 2.62
CA HIS A 159 15.03 -0.41 2.19
C HIS A 159 14.68 -0.69 0.72
N SER A 160 13.64 -0.02 0.18
CA SER A 160 13.33 -0.06 -1.25
C SER A 160 13.97 1.08 -2.02
N TYR A 161 14.41 2.17 -1.39
CA TYR A 161 14.85 3.38 -2.08
C TYR A 161 16.17 4.00 -1.58
N ASN A 162 16.88 3.51 -0.55
CA ASN A 162 18.25 3.97 -0.22
C ASN A 162 19.30 2.88 -0.44
N LYS A 163 19.23 2.19 -1.58
CA LYS A 163 20.35 1.35 -1.96
C LYS A 163 21.52 2.28 -2.31
N VAL A 164 22.55 2.29 -1.47
CA VAL A 164 23.85 2.88 -1.78
C VAL A 164 24.39 2.14 -3.00
N LEU A 165 24.55 2.87 -4.12
CA LEU A 165 25.09 2.32 -5.37
C LEU A 165 26.62 2.49 -5.38
N THR A 166 27.06 3.67 -4.95
CA THR A 166 28.45 4.04 -4.67
C THR A 166 28.48 5.03 -3.50
N ASP A 167 29.66 5.46 -3.08
CA ASP A 167 29.87 6.52 -2.08
C ASP A 167 29.30 7.89 -2.49
N TRP A 168 29.01 8.09 -3.78
CA TRP A 168 28.52 9.36 -4.33
C TRP A 168 27.10 9.31 -4.91
N VAL A 169 26.47 8.14 -5.00
CA VAL A 169 25.08 7.99 -5.44
C VAL A 169 24.35 6.84 -4.72
N ASP A 170 23.12 7.13 -4.32
CA ASP A 170 22.17 6.14 -3.81
C ASP A 170 20.83 6.27 -4.55
N THR A 171 19.97 5.26 -4.42
CA THR A 171 18.68 5.31 -5.11
C THR A 171 17.75 6.43 -4.58
N LYS A 172 17.97 6.96 -3.37
CA LYS A 172 17.09 7.96 -2.73
C LYS A 172 17.28 9.29 -3.40
N MET A 173 18.54 9.66 -3.56
CA MET A 173 18.98 10.84 -4.29
C MET A 173 18.41 10.82 -5.71
N LEU A 174 18.42 9.67 -6.38
CA LEU A 174 17.83 9.52 -7.72
C LEU A 174 16.30 9.65 -7.70
N ASP A 175 15.62 9.05 -6.74
CA ASP A 175 14.15 9.10 -6.63
C ASP A 175 13.62 10.49 -6.25
N GLU A 176 14.29 11.19 -5.32
CA GLU A 176 13.97 12.57 -4.93
C GLU A 176 14.18 13.51 -6.12
N THR A 177 15.26 13.32 -6.88
CA THR A 177 15.51 14.10 -8.10
C THR A 177 14.45 13.80 -9.17
N ALA A 178 14.01 12.54 -9.30
CA ALA A 178 12.97 12.15 -10.25
C ALA A 178 11.61 12.78 -9.88
N ALA A 179 11.28 12.81 -8.59
CA ALA A 179 10.09 13.46 -8.07
C ALA A 179 10.13 14.98 -8.27
N ALA A 180 11.28 15.63 -8.10
CA ALA A 180 11.44 17.05 -8.38
C ALA A 180 11.21 17.37 -9.88
N LEU A 181 11.73 16.55 -10.79
CA LEU A 181 11.55 16.70 -12.23
C LEU A 181 10.08 16.59 -12.65
N LYS A 182 9.30 15.68 -12.04
CA LYS A 182 7.85 15.59 -12.29
C LYS A 182 7.09 16.87 -11.92
N ASN A 183 7.62 17.64 -10.96
CA ASN A 183 7.10 18.93 -10.55
C ASN A 183 7.76 20.10 -11.30
N SER A 184 8.35 19.84 -12.47
CA SER A 184 9.07 20.81 -13.32
C SER A 184 10.24 21.52 -12.62
N LYS A 185 10.78 20.94 -11.54
CA LYS A 185 11.95 21.48 -10.81
C LYS A 185 13.23 20.81 -11.32
N ALA A 186 13.90 21.45 -12.28
CA ALA A 186 15.16 20.94 -12.84
C ALA A 186 16.41 21.31 -12.02
N LYS A 187 16.29 22.26 -11.07
CA LYS A 187 17.42 22.76 -10.27
C LYS A 187 18.15 21.65 -9.50
N PRO A 188 17.46 20.76 -8.74
CA PRO A 188 18.14 19.69 -7.98
C PRO A 188 18.96 18.75 -8.88
N MET A 189 18.43 18.39 -10.06
CA MET A 189 19.15 17.56 -11.03
C MET A 189 20.42 18.24 -11.54
N ARG A 190 20.34 19.53 -11.88
CA ARG A 190 21.50 20.28 -12.38
C ARG A 190 22.59 20.43 -11.32
N GLU A 191 22.22 20.72 -10.07
CA GLU A 191 23.16 20.82 -8.95
C GLU A 191 23.86 19.48 -8.71
N LEU A 192 23.09 18.38 -8.75
CA LEU A 192 23.63 17.04 -8.60
C LEU A 192 24.63 16.69 -9.73
N PHE A 193 24.23 16.94 -10.98
CA PHE A 193 25.09 16.67 -12.14
C PHE A 193 26.34 17.53 -12.15
N GLN A 194 26.24 18.79 -11.72
CA GLN A 194 27.40 19.66 -11.57
C GLN A 194 28.36 19.11 -10.52
N ALA A 195 27.85 18.70 -9.35
CA ALA A 195 28.69 18.13 -8.29
C ALA A 195 29.39 16.84 -8.73
N TRP A 196 28.73 15.99 -9.51
CA TRP A 196 29.35 14.79 -10.09
C TRP A 196 30.40 15.15 -11.15
N TYR A 197 30.09 16.10 -12.04
CA TYR A 197 31.03 16.57 -13.06
C TYR A 197 32.30 17.19 -12.45
N ASP A 198 32.14 18.00 -11.40
CA ASP A 198 33.27 18.63 -10.69
C ASP A 198 34.17 17.61 -9.99
N LYS A 199 33.61 16.46 -9.60
CA LYS A 199 34.34 15.30 -9.07
C LYS A 199 34.97 14.42 -10.14
N GLY A 200 34.79 14.75 -11.42
CA GLY A 200 35.31 13.96 -12.54
C GLY A 200 34.56 12.64 -12.80
N ILE A 201 33.35 12.49 -12.25
CA ILE A 201 32.55 11.28 -12.47
C ILE A 201 32.13 11.21 -13.95
N THR A 202 32.38 10.07 -14.57
CA THR A 202 32.05 9.83 -15.98
C THR A 202 30.64 9.24 -16.13
N SER A 203 30.07 9.36 -17.33
CA SER A 203 28.82 8.68 -17.66
C SER A 203 28.93 7.15 -17.50
N THR A 204 30.11 6.58 -17.79
CA THR A 204 30.36 5.13 -17.67
C THR A 204 30.35 4.67 -16.20
N GLU A 205 30.94 5.45 -15.30
CA GLU A 205 30.89 5.16 -13.85
C GLU A 205 29.45 5.25 -13.32
N PHE A 206 28.66 6.22 -13.80
CA PHE A 206 27.26 6.31 -13.44
C PHE A 206 26.43 5.13 -13.95
N THR A 207 26.61 4.74 -15.22
CA THR A 207 25.97 3.53 -15.77
C THR A 207 26.36 2.27 -14.97
N SER A 208 27.63 2.18 -14.56
CA SER A 208 28.13 1.07 -13.73
C SER A 208 27.46 1.05 -12.35
N ALA A 209 27.29 2.21 -11.70
CA ALA A 209 26.57 2.32 -10.43
C ALA A 209 25.10 1.86 -10.56
N LEU A 210 24.40 2.25 -11.62
CA LEU A 210 23.02 1.82 -11.89
C LEU A 210 22.92 0.31 -12.15
N ASN A 211 23.94 -0.30 -12.76
CA ASN A 211 23.98 -1.74 -13.02
C ASN A 211 24.10 -2.60 -11.76
N THR A 212 24.45 -2.02 -10.60
CA THR A 212 24.41 -2.72 -9.31
C THR A 212 22.97 -3.01 -8.85
N ILE A 213 21.95 -2.36 -9.44
CA ILE A 213 20.54 -2.57 -9.12
C ILE A 213 20.05 -3.87 -9.79
N LYS A 214 19.81 -4.91 -8.97
CA LYS A 214 19.38 -6.24 -9.44
C LYS A 214 17.96 -6.24 -10.02
N ASP A 215 17.07 -5.38 -9.52
CA ASP A 215 15.71 -5.25 -10.03
C ASP A 215 15.72 -4.49 -11.37
N ALA A 216 15.41 -5.19 -12.46
CA ALA A 216 15.39 -4.64 -13.81
C ALA A 216 14.31 -3.56 -14.00
N ASN A 217 13.14 -3.68 -13.37
CA ASN A 217 12.06 -2.69 -13.46
C ASN A 217 12.44 -1.42 -12.70
N LYS A 218 13.11 -1.56 -11.55
CA LYS A 218 13.64 -0.42 -10.81
C LYS A 218 14.76 0.26 -11.59
N ARG A 219 15.73 -0.49 -12.14
CA ARG A 219 16.83 0.06 -12.96
C ARG A 219 16.31 0.86 -14.16
N LYS A 220 15.27 0.37 -14.85
CA LYS A 220 14.64 1.06 -15.99
C LYS A 220 14.16 2.48 -15.65
N ARG A 221 13.78 2.76 -14.40
CA ARG A 221 13.34 4.10 -13.98
C ARG A 221 14.47 5.13 -14.05
N TYR A 222 15.73 4.69 -13.93
CA TYR A 222 16.90 5.57 -13.92
C TYR A 222 17.60 5.69 -15.30
N VAL A 223 17.12 4.99 -16.33
CA VAL A 223 17.70 5.09 -17.70
C VAL A 223 17.65 6.52 -18.24
N ASN A 224 16.60 7.28 -17.90
CA ASN A 224 16.52 8.69 -18.27
C ASN A 224 17.61 9.54 -17.58
N PHE A 225 18.00 9.20 -16.35
CA PHE A 225 19.09 9.91 -15.67
C PHE A 225 20.43 9.72 -16.37
N GLU A 226 20.72 8.49 -16.81
CA GLU A 226 21.93 8.19 -17.59
C GLU A 226 21.99 9.06 -18.85
N HIS A 227 20.88 9.13 -19.59
CA HIS A 227 20.78 9.95 -20.78
C HIS A 227 20.98 11.44 -20.47
N PHE A 228 20.31 11.97 -19.45
CA PHE A 228 20.44 13.39 -19.08
C PHE A 228 21.83 13.74 -18.58
N TYR A 229 22.49 12.84 -17.85
CA TYR A 229 23.84 13.11 -17.36
C TYR A 229 24.86 13.13 -18.50
N ARG A 230 24.74 12.23 -19.48
CA ARG A 230 25.55 12.28 -20.71
C ARG A 230 25.39 13.61 -21.44
N LEU A 231 24.15 14.06 -21.65
CA LEU A 231 23.88 15.36 -22.28
C LEU A 231 24.47 16.54 -21.49
N PHE A 232 24.45 16.46 -20.16
CA PHE A 232 25.05 17.48 -19.31
C PHE A 232 26.58 17.55 -19.49
N ILE A 233 27.26 16.40 -19.52
CA ILE A 233 28.70 16.34 -19.79
C ILE A 233 29.02 16.94 -21.16
N ASP A 234 28.30 16.53 -22.22
CA ASP A 234 28.51 17.04 -23.57
C ASP A 234 28.32 18.57 -23.66
N MET A 235 27.30 19.09 -22.96
CA MET A 235 27.08 20.53 -22.83
C MET A 235 28.30 21.23 -22.20
N LYS A 236 28.83 20.71 -21.08
CA LYS A 236 30.00 21.28 -20.39
C LYS A 236 31.27 21.25 -21.22
N VAL A 237 31.52 20.15 -21.92
CA VAL A 237 32.66 20.04 -22.84
C VAL A 237 32.56 21.08 -23.96
N ASN A 238 31.36 21.27 -24.52
CA ASN A 238 31.13 22.26 -25.58
C ASN A 238 31.25 23.71 -25.09
N GLU A 239 30.78 24.01 -23.86
CA GLU A 239 30.98 25.31 -23.21
C GLU A 239 32.47 25.63 -23.04
N ALA A 240 33.26 24.67 -22.53
CA ALA A 240 34.70 24.83 -22.36
C ALA A 240 35.42 25.06 -23.70
N LYS A 241 35.06 24.30 -24.75
CA LYS A 241 35.61 24.50 -26.11
C LYS A 241 35.31 25.89 -26.65
N LYS A 242 34.07 26.38 -26.51
CA LYS A 242 33.68 27.72 -26.95
C LYS A 242 34.43 28.81 -26.17
N ALA A 243 34.59 28.63 -24.86
CA ALA A 243 35.35 29.57 -24.03
C ALA A 243 36.83 29.62 -24.46
N ALA A 244 37.45 28.48 -24.75
CA ALA A 244 38.82 28.41 -25.24
C ALA A 244 38.99 29.09 -26.60
N ILE A 245 38.06 28.87 -27.54
CA ILE A 245 38.06 29.54 -28.85
C ILE A 245 37.93 31.06 -28.66
N LYS A 246 37.00 31.52 -27.82
CA LYS A 246 36.80 32.95 -27.56
C LYS A 246 38.04 33.59 -26.91
N ALA A 247 38.68 32.89 -25.97
CA ALA A 247 39.92 33.36 -25.35
C ALA A 247 41.08 33.44 -26.36
N ALA A 248 41.21 32.45 -27.25
CA ALA A 248 42.23 32.44 -28.29
C ALA A 248 42.03 33.60 -29.29
N VAL A 249 40.79 33.87 -29.71
CA VAL A 249 40.44 35.00 -30.59
C VAL A 249 40.64 36.36 -29.91
N ALA A 250 40.45 36.45 -28.59
CA ALA A 250 40.68 37.69 -27.85
C ALA A 250 42.18 37.97 -27.58
N ALA A 251 43.03 36.96 -27.72
CA ALA A 251 44.48 37.04 -27.51
C ALA A 251 45.29 37.26 -28.80
N SER A 252 44.63 37.23 -29.97
CA SER A 252 45.19 37.49 -31.30
C SER A 252 44.86 38.90 -31.77
#